data_AF-A0A0S8EP15-F1
#
_entry.id   AF-A0A0S8EP15-F1
#
_cell.length_a   1.000
_cell.length_b   1.000
_cell.length_c   1.000
_cell.angle_alpha   90.00
_cell.angle_beta   90.00
_cell.angle_gamma   90.00
#
_symmetry.space_group_name_H-M   'P 1'
#
loop_
_entity.id
_entity.type
_entity.pdbx_description
1 polymer ?
#
loop_
_entity_poly.entity_id
_entity_poly.type
_entity_poly.pdbx_seq_one_letter_code
_entity_poly.pdbx_strand_id
1 'polypeptide(L)'
;MHILADAGNGVITEAFLQNEFANWNFVANLPDIPGVIESITEGNGMPGYTEAVASHFPDTNWAHYSTLYDGGQGGQTGFFNIMLNDGSPLAGFVWWEASCAFGDTALAQSLDIYEAVPSNYRYYFGTGSRHTMWGNDKVYDDTTGNVPTVVSWIEGMLQSGPGAPNPAWTNVRCEDCGLLLDGDPAPSPLQAPFETRGEDVVIVCE
;
A
#
# COMPACT_ATOMS: atom_id res chain seq x y z
N MET A 1 5.66 -14.64 14.89
CA MET A 1 4.26 -14.21 14.63
C MET A 1 4.20 -13.63 13.22
N HIS A 2 3.04 -13.59 12.56
CA HIS A 2 2.91 -13.06 11.21
C HIS A 2 1.77 -12.04 11.17
N ILE A 3 2.05 -10.84 10.65
CA ILE A 3 1.06 -9.77 10.47
C ILE A 3 1.08 -9.36 9.00
N LEU A 4 -0.07 -9.53 8.34
CA LEU A 4 -0.29 -9.07 6.97
C LEU A 4 -1.35 -7.97 7.00
N ALA A 5 -0.98 -6.77 6.54
CA ALA A 5 -1.92 -5.69 6.28
C ALA A 5 -2.38 -5.77 4.82
N ASP A 6 -3.67 -6.02 4.61
CA ASP A 6 -4.31 -5.96 3.31
C ASP A 6 -4.71 -4.52 2.97
N ALA A 7 -4.38 -4.07 1.75
CA ALA A 7 -4.36 -2.66 1.36
C ALA A 7 -3.55 -1.79 2.35
N GLY A 8 -2.48 -2.36 2.90
CA GLY A 8 -1.74 -1.77 4.04
C GLY A 8 -0.75 -0.67 3.68
N ASN A 9 -0.44 -0.47 2.38
CA ASN A 9 0.51 0.54 1.91
C ASN A 9 -0.13 1.93 1.80
N GLY A 10 -0.79 2.37 2.88
CA GLY A 10 -1.43 3.67 2.93
C GLY A 10 -0.42 4.82 3.05
N VAL A 11 -0.67 5.88 2.30
CA VAL A 11 0.14 7.10 2.29
C VAL A 11 -0.60 8.20 3.04
N ILE A 12 0.11 8.90 3.94
CA ILE A 12 -0.39 10.14 4.58
C ILE A 12 0.55 11.27 4.16
N THR A 13 0.01 12.38 3.67
CA THR A 13 0.82 13.57 3.34
C THR A 13 1.26 14.29 4.61
N GLU A 14 2.45 14.91 4.58
CA GLU A 14 2.95 15.69 5.72
C GLU A 14 1.98 16.81 6.12
N ALA A 15 1.39 17.50 5.13
CA ALA A 15 0.42 18.56 5.38
C ALA A 15 -0.84 18.03 6.09
N PHE A 16 -1.36 16.87 5.72
CA PHE A 16 -2.52 16.28 6.40
C PHE A 16 -2.16 15.82 7.82
N LEU A 17 -0.97 15.24 7.99
CA LEU A 17 -0.43 14.84 9.29
C LEU A 17 -0.31 16.02 10.26
N GLN A 18 0.13 17.19 9.78
CA GLN A 18 0.32 18.37 10.62
C GLN A 18 -0.98 19.12 10.94
N ASN A 19 -1.93 19.14 9.99
CA ASN A 19 -3.09 20.03 10.08
C ASN A 19 -4.39 19.31 10.47
N GLU A 20 -4.58 18.08 10.02
CA GLU A 20 -5.86 17.37 10.15
C GLU A 20 -5.81 16.27 11.19
N PHE A 21 -4.64 15.77 11.53
CA PHE A 21 -4.48 14.56 12.32
C PHE A 21 -5.06 14.64 13.73
N ALA A 22 -4.99 15.82 14.36
CA ALA A 22 -5.61 16.07 15.66
C ALA A 22 -7.13 15.89 15.65
N ASN A 23 -7.78 16.05 14.49
CA ASN A 23 -9.24 15.90 14.34
C ASN A 23 -9.70 14.44 14.45
N TRP A 24 -8.78 13.48 14.32
CA TRP A 24 -9.08 12.04 14.28
C TRP A 24 -8.88 11.32 15.62
N ASN A 25 -8.59 12.07 16.70
CA ASN A 25 -8.29 11.51 18.04
C ASN A 25 -7.22 10.40 18.00
N PHE A 26 -6.24 10.53 17.11
CA PHE A 26 -5.33 9.44 16.79
C PHE A 26 -4.41 9.09 17.96
N VAL A 27 -3.87 10.11 18.66
CA VAL A 27 -2.94 9.92 19.79
C VAL A 27 -3.53 9.01 20.87
N ALA A 28 -4.82 9.13 21.17
CA ALA A 28 -5.47 8.29 22.18
C ALA A 28 -5.66 6.83 21.75
N ASN A 29 -5.48 6.52 20.46
CA ASN A 29 -5.67 5.20 19.87
C ASN A 29 -4.34 4.57 19.40
N LEU A 30 -3.21 5.24 19.62
CA LEU A 30 -1.90 4.71 19.32
C LEU A 30 -1.44 3.73 20.41
N PRO A 31 -0.72 2.64 20.05
CA PRO A 31 -0.06 1.81 21.02
C PRO A 31 1.08 2.57 21.71
N ASP A 32 1.32 2.26 22.98
CA ASP A 32 2.44 2.78 23.76
C ASP A 32 3.73 2.04 23.38
N ILE A 33 4.25 2.35 22.19
CA ILE A 33 5.50 1.81 21.62
C ILE A 33 6.45 3.00 21.37
N PRO A 34 7.71 2.97 21.86
CA PRO A 34 8.67 4.03 21.59
C PRO A 34 8.84 4.29 20.10
N GLY A 35 8.77 5.55 19.68
CA GLY A 35 8.90 5.97 18.28
C GLY A 35 7.58 6.05 17.52
N VAL A 36 6.50 5.43 18.00
CA VAL A 36 5.20 5.44 17.31
C VAL A 36 4.58 6.84 17.31
N ILE A 37 4.50 7.51 18.46
CA ILE A 37 3.91 8.86 18.53
C ILE A 37 4.81 9.86 17.80
N GLU A 38 6.13 9.75 17.99
CA GLU A 38 7.12 10.64 17.39
C GLU A 38 7.09 10.52 15.85
N SER A 39 7.01 9.30 15.31
CA SER A 39 6.94 9.07 13.86
C SER A 39 5.78 9.81 13.18
N ILE A 40 4.70 10.02 13.92
CA ILE A 40 3.46 10.62 13.46
C ILE A 40 3.39 12.12 13.77
N THR A 41 3.98 12.58 14.86
CA THR A 41 3.90 14.00 15.27
C THR A 41 5.05 14.84 14.72
N GLU A 42 6.23 14.23 14.56
CA GLU A 42 7.49 14.93 14.29
C GLU A 42 8.40 14.18 13.28
N GLY A 43 8.02 12.96 12.89
CA GLY A 43 8.86 12.04 12.12
C GLY A 43 8.39 11.78 10.69
N ASN A 44 8.87 10.68 10.12
CA ASN A 44 8.71 10.33 8.69
C ASN A 44 7.30 9.83 8.32
N GLY A 45 6.29 9.99 9.18
CA GLY A 45 4.94 9.47 8.97
C GLY A 45 4.90 7.95 9.00
N MET A 46 4.14 7.36 8.06
CA MET A 46 3.91 5.91 7.99
C MET A 46 5.20 5.07 7.94
N PRO A 47 6.26 5.45 7.21
CA PRO A 47 7.55 4.78 7.30
C PRO A 47 8.10 4.64 8.72
N GLY A 48 8.17 5.75 9.45
CA GLY A 48 8.67 5.75 10.83
C GLY A 48 7.75 4.98 11.78
N TYR A 49 6.44 5.03 11.55
CA TYR A 49 5.47 4.26 12.33
C TYR A 49 5.70 2.76 12.16
N THR A 50 5.79 2.29 10.92
CA THR A 50 6.02 0.88 10.63
C THR A 50 7.39 0.42 11.11
N GLU A 51 8.44 1.25 10.95
CA GLU A 51 9.77 0.99 11.52
C GLU A 51 9.71 0.82 13.05
N ALA A 52 9.08 1.74 13.77
CA ALA A 52 8.99 1.70 15.23
C ALA A 52 8.29 0.42 15.72
N VAL A 53 7.16 0.06 15.09
CA VAL A 53 6.42 -1.15 15.44
C VAL A 53 7.20 -2.42 15.07
N ALA A 54 7.78 -2.48 13.87
CA ALA A 54 8.52 -3.65 13.41
C ALA A 54 9.80 -3.88 14.20
N SER A 55 10.48 -2.81 14.61
CA SER A 55 11.67 -2.85 15.48
C SER A 55 11.34 -3.30 16.90
N HIS A 56 10.16 -2.91 17.40
CA HIS A 56 9.69 -3.33 18.71
C HIS A 56 9.37 -4.83 18.78
N PHE A 57 8.94 -5.42 17.65
CA PHE A 57 8.63 -6.85 17.53
C PHE A 57 9.51 -7.54 16.47
N PRO A 58 10.81 -7.73 16.73
CA PRO A 58 11.77 -8.24 15.74
C PRO A 58 11.51 -9.69 15.31
N ASP A 59 10.82 -10.47 16.15
CA ASP A 59 10.45 -11.87 15.88
C ASP A 59 9.08 -12.01 15.17
N THR A 60 8.47 -10.88 14.80
CA THR A 60 7.25 -10.82 14.00
C THR A 60 7.61 -10.47 12.57
N ASN A 61 7.10 -11.27 11.63
CA ASN A 61 7.13 -10.94 10.21
C ASN A 61 5.99 -9.99 9.90
N TRP A 62 6.32 -8.83 9.35
CA TRP A 62 5.40 -7.77 8.96
C TRP A 62 5.34 -7.72 7.43
N ALA A 63 4.13 -7.73 6.88
CA ALA A 63 3.90 -7.74 5.47
C ALA A 63 2.80 -6.76 5.11
N HIS A 64 3.00 -5.95 4.08
CA HIS A 64 1.94 -5.15 3.47
C HIS A 64 1.64 -5.65 2.07
N TYR A 65 0.37 -5.82 1.75
CA TYR A 65 -0.11 -6.07 0.40
C TYR A 65 -0.91 -4.87 -0.09
N SER A 66 -0.74 -4.51 -1.36
CA SER A 66 -1.63 -3.62 -2.08
C SER A 66 -1.50 -3.84 -3.60
N THR A 67 -2.43 -3.31 -4.38
CA THR A 67 -2.13 -3.03 -5.80
C THR A 67 -1.39 -1.71 -5.87
N LEU A 68 -0.49 -1.50 -6.85
CA LEU A 68 0.30 -0.26 -6.86
C LEU A 68 -0.58 1.01 -6.93
N TYR A 69 -1.76 0.93 -7.56
CA TYR A 69 -2.65 2.07 -7.75
C TYR A 69 -3.95 2.02 -6.92
N ASP A 70 -4.01 1.11 -5.94
CA ASP A 70 -5.06 0.94 -4.92
C ASP A 70 -6.11 2.05 -4.90
N GLY A 71 -7.19 1.84 -5.65
CA GLY A 71 -8.18 2.85 -5.96
C GLY A 71 -9.60 2.35 -5.91
N GLY A 72 -10.45 3.01 -6.68
CA GLY A 72 -11.89 2.97 -6.46
C GLY A 72 -12.34 3.85 -5.29
N GLN A 73 -13.66 3.94 -5.13
CA GLN A 73 -14.25 4.71 -4.04
C GLN A 73 -13.97 4.02 -2.71
N GLY A 74 -13.25 4.73 -1.82
CA GLY A 74 -12.79 4.19 -0.55
C GLY A 74 -11.44 3.46 -0.62
N GLY A 75 -10.78 3.43 -1.79
CA GLY A 75 -9.40 2.95 -1.91
C GLY A 75 -8.37 3.98 -1.44
N GLN A 76 -7.10 3.56 -1.37
CA GLN A 76 -6.03 4.38 -0.84
C GLN A 76 -5.77 5.66 -1.66
N THR A 77 -5.86 5.60 -2.99
CA THR A 77 -5.75 6.76 -3.88
C THR A 77 -6.88 7.77 -3.65
N GLY A 78 -8.07 7.33 -3.27
CA GLY A 78 -9.17 8.24 -2.92
C GLY A 78 -8.86 9.05 -1.66
N PHE A 79 -8.39 8.40 -0.60
CA PHE A 79 -7.95 9.11 0.61
C PHE A 79 -6.73 9.99 0.34
N PHE A 80 -5.79 9.52 -0.47
CA PHE A 80 -4.64 10.33 -0.88
C PHE A 80 -5.08 11.58 -1.64
N ASN A 81 -6.06 11.48 -2.53
CA ASN A 81 -6.58 12.65 -3.24
C ASN A 81 -7.29 13.65 -2.32
N ILE A 82 -8.00 13.17 -1.28
CA ILE A 82 -8.56 14.04 -0.22
C ILE A 82 -7.43 14.84 0.45
N MET A 83 -6.31 14.20 0.77
CA MET A 83 -5.16 14.85 1.39
C MET A 83 -4.46 15.85 0.48
N LEU A 84 -4.42 15.60 -0.83
CA LEU A 84 -3.87 16.53 -1.83
C LEU A 84 -4.77 17.74 -2.10
N ASN A 85 -6.03 17.69 -1.71
CA ASN A 85 -7.04 18.71 -1.97
C ASN A 85 -7.63 19.28 -0.67
N ASP A 86 -6.75 19.68 0.25
CA ASP A 86 -7.09 20.38 1.50
C ASP A 86 -8.15 19.67 2.36
N GLY A 87 -8.12 18.33 2.40
CA GLY A 87 -9.05 17.53 3.19
C GLY A 87 -10.47 17.45 2.62
N SER A 88 -10.72 17.93 1.40
CA SER A 88 -12.04 17.90 0.77
C SER A 88 -12.51 16.47 0.48
N PRO A 89 -13.59 15.97 1.13
CA PRO A 89 -14.08 14.61 0.87
C PRO A 89 -14.56 14.40 -0.56
N LEU A 90 -14.93 15.49 -1.27
CA LEU A 90 -15.36 15.42 -2.66
C LEU A 90 -14.23 14.99 -3.60
N ALA A 91 -12.98 15.29 -3.26
CA ALA A 91 -11.82 14.86 -4.06
C ALA A 91 -11.68 13.33 -4.10
N GLY A 92 -12.17 12.61 -3.08
CA GLY A 92 -12.19 11.14 -3.08
C GLY A 92 -13.05 10.53 -4.19
N PHE A 93 -14.01 11.28 -4.75
CA PHE A 93 -14.82 10.80 -5.89
C PHE A 93 -14.07 10.83 -7.22
N VAL A 94 -12.99 11.61 -7.33
CA VAL A 94 -12.11 11.71 -8.51
C VAL A 94 -10.73 11.11 -8.22
N TRP A 95 -10.72 10.02 -7.45
CA TRP A 95 -9.52 9.33 -6.93
C TRP A 95 -8.45 9.02 -7.99
N TRP A 96 -8.84 8.81 -9.25
CA TRP A 96 -7.93 8.49 -10.36
C TRP A 96 -6.89 9.58 -10.61
N GLU A 97 -7.21 10.85 -10.30
CA GLU A 97 -6.30 11.98 -10.46
C GLU A 97 -5.03 11.83 -9.60
N ALA A 98 -5.13 11.09 -8.49
CA ALA A 98 -4.03 10.86 -7.57
C ALA A 98 -3.32 9.52 -7.78
N SER A 99 -3.76 8.67 -8.72
CA SER A 99 -3.25 7.29 -8.87
C SER A 99 -1.75 7.24 -9.06
N CYS A 100 -1.19 8.05 -9.96
CA CYS A 100 0.24 8.05 -10.22
C CYS A 100 1.07 8.54 -9.02
N ALA A 101 0.70 9.69 -8.47
CA ALA A 101 1.40 10.26 -7.32
C ALA A 101 1.33 9.34 -6.08
N PHE A 102 0.20 8.66 -5.88
CA PHE A 102 0.05 7.66 -4.84
C PHE A 102 0.99 6.48 -5.07
N GLY A 103 1.00 5.90 -6.27
CA GLY A 103 1.83 4.72 -6.59
C GLY A 103 3.31 4.98 -6.36
N ASP A 104 3.80 6.15 -6.80
CA ASP A 104 5.18 6.57 -6.55
C ASP A 104 5.48 6.70 -5.05
N THR A 105 4.57 7.34 -4.31
CA THR A 105 4.76 7.59 -2.87
C THR A 105 4.66 6.29 -2.06
N ALA A 106 3.71 5.42 -2.36
CA ALA A 106 3.51 4.14 -1.69
C ALA A 106 4.71 3.21 -1.91
N LEU A 107 5.28 3.20 -3.12
CA LEU A 107 6.49 2.46 -3.43
C LEU A 107 7.69 3.02 -2.66
N ALA A 108 7.90 4.35 -2.69
CA ALA A 108 8.98 5.00 -1.96
C ALA A 108 8.93 4.68 -0.46
N GLN A 109 7.76 4.84 0.17
CA GLN A 109 7.57 4.50 1.58
C GLN A 109 7.88 3.04 1.89
N SER A 110 7.48 2.12 1.01
CA SER A 110 7.73 0.69 1.21
C SER A 110 9.21 0.34 1.09
N LEU A 111 9.95 1.04 0.22
CA LEU A 111 11.40 0.94 0.13
C LEU A 111 12.08 1.48 1.39
N ASP A 112 11.67 2.66 1.87
CA ASP A 112 12.22 3.28 3.09
C ASP A 112 12.02 2.37 4.32
N ILE A 113 10.83 1.80 4.50
CA ILE A 113 10.55 0.85 5.58
C ILE A 113 11.44 -0.37 5.46
N TYR A 114 11.55 -0.95 4.26
CA TYR A 114 12.40 -2.11 4.04
C TYR A 114 13.88 -1.82 4.31
N GLU A 115 14.38 -0.64 3.96
CA GLU A 115 15.75 -0.23 4.28
C GLU A 115 15.98 -0.14 5.79
N ALA A 116 15.00 0.36 6.55
CA ALA A 116 15.09 0.49 8.01
C ALA A 116 14.98 -0.86 8.75
N VAL A 117 14.08 -1.74 8.31
CA VAL A 117 13.79 -3.04 8.97
C VAL A 117 13.81 -4.23 7.99
N PRO A 118 14.93 -4.48 7.28
CA PRO A 118 15.00 -5.48 6.20
C PRO A 118 14.90 -6.92 6.70
N SER A 119 15.10 -7.17 8.00
CA SER A 119 15.06 -8.51 8.59
C SER A 119 13.65 -9.08 8.69
N ASN A 120 12.63 -8.25 8.87
CA ASN A 120 11.29 -8.70 9.22
C ASN A 120 10.13 -7.91 8.57
N TYR A 121 10.40 -7.02 7.62
CA TYR A 121 9.37 -6.37 6.80
C TYR A 121 9.46 -6.79 5.32
N ARG A 122 8.31 -7.04 4.68
CA ARG A 122 8.19 -7.19 3.22
C ARG A 122 6.96 -6.47 2.68
N TYR A 123 6.98 -6.12 1.41
CA TYR A 123 5.80 -5.60 0.71
C TYR A 123 5.49 -6.39 -0.56
N TYR A 124 4.23 -6.34 -0.98
CA TYR A 124 3.74 -6.89 -2.24
C TYR A 124 2.90 -5.84 -2.96
N PHE A 125 3.36 -5.44 -4.16
CA PHE A 125 2.58 -4.63 -5.10
C PHE A 125 2.17 -5.47 -6.31
N GLY A 126 0.88 -5.77 -6.40
CA GLY A 126 0.26 -6.40 -7.58
C GLY A 126 -0.20 -5.37 -8.61
N THR A 127 -0.62 -5.85 -9.78
CA THR A 127 -1.14 -4.99 -10.85
C THR A 127 -2.54 -4.45 -10.54
N GLY A 128 -2.89 -3.35 -11.23
CA GLY A 128 -4.23 -2.80 -11.24
C GLY A 128 -4.49 -1.77 -10.15
N SER A 129 -5.77 -1.51 -9.92
CA SER A 129 -6.30 -0.44 -9.04
C SER A 129 -7.19 -0.97 -7.93
N ARG A 130 -7.24 -2.28 -7.70
CA ARG A 130 -8.13 -2.83 -6.69
C ARG A 130 -7.66 -2.52 -5.27
N HIS A 131 -8.56 -1.94 -4.48
CA HIS A 131 -8.43 -1.88 -3.03
C HIS A 131 -8.76 -3.23 -2.42
N THR A 132 -7.91 -3.71 -1.52
CA THR A 132 -7.97 -5.02 -0.85
C THR A 132 -7.81 -6.24 -1.76
N MET A 133 -7.42 -7.35 -1.15
CA MET A 133 -7.33 -8.66 -1.80
C MET A 133 -8.60 -9.50 -1.64
N TRP A 134 -9.46 -9.14 -0.67
CA TRP A 134 -10.64 -9.93 -0.33
C TRP A 134 -11.80 -9.74 -1.31
N GLY A 135 -12.51 -10.83 -1.60
CA GLY A 135 -13.67 -10.83 -2.50
C GLY A 135 -13.34 -10.99 -3.98
N ASN A 136 -12.10 -11.35 -4.32
CA ASN A 136 -11.69 -11.74 -5.68
C ASN A 136 -10.67 -12.89 -5.61
N ASP A 137 -10.79 -13.87 -6.51
CA ASP A 137 -9.94 -15.06 -6.54
C ASP A 137 -8.50 -14.78 -7.04
N LYS A 138 -8.19 -13.53 -7.42
CA LYS A 138 -6.85 -13.14 -7.90
C LYS A 138 -5.72 -13.53 -6.94
N VAL A 139 -5.98 -13.62 -5.63
CA VAL A 139 -4.98 -14.04 -4.65
C VAL A 139 -4.41 -15.44 -4.91
N TYR A 140 -5.21 -16.31 -5.53
CA TYR A 140 -4.86 -17.71 -5.78
C TYR A 140 -4.05 -17.88 -7.06
N ASP A 141 -4.40 -17.14 -8.11
CA ASP A 141 -3.96 -17.46 -9.47
C ASP A 141 -3.31 -16.29 -10.23
N ASP A 142 -3.45 -15.06 -9.75
CA ASP A 142 -2.91 -13.90 -10.45
C ASP A 142 -1.38 -13.86 -10.36
N THR A 143 -0.76 -13.81 -11.54
CA THR A 143 0.69 -13.69 -11.74
C THR A 143 1.01 -12.57 -12.73
N THR A 144 0.02 -11.71 -13.00
CA THR A 144 0.14 -10.60 -13.95
C THR A 144 1.25 -9.64 -13.54
N GLY A 145 2.02 -9.14 -14.51
CA GLY A 145 3.21 -8.34 -14.22
C GLY A 145 4.34 -9.16 -13.59
N ASN A 146 4.40 -10.47 -13.87
CA ASN A 146 5.51 -11.37 -13.49
C ASN A 146 5.72 -11.49 -11.97
N VAL A 147 4.62 -11.52 -11.21
CA VAL A 147 4.64 -11.68 -9.75
C VAL A 147 4.27 -13.12 -9.34
N PRO A 148 4.77 -13.63 -8.20
CA PRO A 148 4.24 -14.87 -7.62
C PRO A 148 2.79 -14.67 -7.17
N THR A 149 2.00 -15.73 -7.04
CA THR A 149 0.65 -15.59 -6.47
C THR A 149 0.74 -15.10 -5.02
N VAL A 150 -0.23 -14.30 -4.59
CA VAL A 150 -0.27 -13.77 -3.21
C VAL A 150 -0.24 -14.92 -2.20
N VAL A 151 -0.96 -16.02 -2.47
CA VAL A 151 -0.94 -17.22 -1.63
C VAL A 151 0.46 -17.81 -1.50
N SER A 152 1.19 -18.00 -2.60
CA SER A 152 2.55 -18.57 -2.54
C SER A 152 3.52 -17.67 -1.76
N TRP A 153 3.35 -16.35 -1.84
CA TRP A 153 4.13 -15.37 -1.08
C TRP A 153 3.79 -15.40 0.42
N ILE A 154 2.50 -15.50 0.78
CA ILE A 154 2.04 -15.68 2.17
C ILE A 154 2.54 -17.01 2.73
N GLU A 155 2.52 -18.10 1.96
CA GLU A 155 3.10 -19.38 2.38
C GLU A 155 4.59 -19.23 2.71
N GLY A 156 5.35 -18.48 1.91
CA GLY A 156 6.72 -18.10 2.23
C GLY A 156 6.82 -17.36 3.57
N MET A 157 5.94 -16.38 3.82
CA MET A 157 5.89 -15.64 5.08
C MET A 157 5.63 -16.57 6.28
N LEU A 158 4.67 -17.50 6.16
CA LEU A 158 4.29 -18.46 7.20
C LEU A 158 5.39 -19.50 7.48
N GLN A 159 6.21 -19.80 6.47
CA GLN A 159 7.38 -20.68 6.60
C GLN A 159 8.63 -19.94 7.09
N SER A 160 8.57 -18.61 7.25
CA SER A 160 9.68 -17.80 7.72
C SER A 160 9.76 -17.81 9.25
N GLY A 161 10.97 -17.95 9.80
CA GLY A 161 11.24 -17.84 11.23
C GLY A 161 11.87 -16.50 11.61
N PRO A 162 11.94 -16.17 12.92
CA PRO A 162 12.69 -15.00 13.39
C PRO A 162 14.13 -15.01 12.87
N GLY A 163 14.55 -13.95 12.17
CA GLY A 163 15.88 -13.84 11.57
C GLY A 163 16.19 -14.85 10.46
N ALA A 164 15.20 -15.64 10.01
CA ALA A 164 15.34 -16.70 9.01
C ALA A 164 14.19 -16.63 7.98
N PRO A 165 14.16 -15.59 7.13
CA PRO A 165 13.13 -15.48 6.10
C PRO A 165 13.24 -16.62 5.08
N ASN A 166 12.09 -17.19 4.72
CA ASN A 166 12.00 -18.13 3.62
C ASN A 166 12.38 -17.42 2.30
N PRO A 167 13.14 -18.05 1.38
CA PRO A 167 13.52 -17.45 0.11
C PRO A 167 12.35 -17.01 -0.78
N ALA A 168 11.15 -17.55 -0.58
CA ALA A 168 9.93 -17.15 -1.30
C ALA A 168 9.29 -15.86 -0.73
N TRP A 169 9.69 -15.44 0.48
CA TRP A 169 9.17 -14.22 1.11
C TRP A 169 10.07 -13.01 0.82
N THR A 170 9.94 -12.51 -0.41
CA THR A 170 10.70 -11.37 -0.95
C THR A 170 9.84 -10.12 -1.06
N ASN A 171 10.46 -8.97 -1.35
CA ASN A 171 9.69 -7.81 -1.79
C ASN A 171 9.19 -8.07 -3.22
N VAL A 172 7.91 -7.80 -3.47
CA VAL A 172 7.27 -8.02 -4.77
C VAL A 172 6.80 -6.70 -5.34
N ARG A 173 7.15 -6.45 -6.60
CA ARG A 173 6.62 -5.36 -7.42
C ARG A 173 6.35 -5.91 -8.82
N CYS A 174 5.14 -5.73 -9.30
CA CYS A 174 4.78 -5.98 -10.70
C CYS A 174 5.67 -5.23 -11.70
N GLU A 175 5.87 -5.82 -12.88
CA GLU A 175 6.48 -5.14 -14.03
C GLU A 175 5.45 -4.24 -14.72
N ASP A 176 4.26 -4.75 -15.00
CA ASP A 176 3.14 -4.03 -15.64
C ASP A 176 2.08 -3.58 -14.62
N CYS A 177 2.50 -2.86 -13.60
CA CYS A 177 1.61 -2.50 -12.48
C CYS A 177 0.33 -1.75 -12.89
N GLY A 178 0.34 -1.07 -14.04
CA GLY A 178 -0.82 -0.32 -14.54
C GLY A 178 -1.89 -1.17 -15.18
N LEU A 179 -1.64 -2.45 -15.48
CA LEU A 179 -2.61 -3.32 -16.13
C LEU A 179 -3.79 -3.61 -15.20
N LEU A 180 -5.00 -3.19 -15.60
CA LEU A 180 -6.22 -3.53 -14.87
C LEU A 180 -6.63 -4.97 -15.13
N LEU A 181 -7.11 -5.61 -14.07
CA LEU A 181 -7.74 -6.92 -14.15
C LEU A 181 -9.27 -6.78 -14.17
N ASP A 182 -9.95 -7.88 -14.50
CA ASP A 182 -11.41 -7.92 -14.50
C ASP A 182 -12.01 -7.45 -13.17
N GLY A 183 -12.87 -6.44 -13.25
CA GLY A 183 -13.56 -5.82 -12.12
C GLY A 183 -12.71 -4.83 -11.31
N ASP A 184 -11.49 -4.53 -11.73
CA ASP A 184 -10.71 -3.46 -11.12
C ASP A 184 -11.40 -2.10 -11.30
N PRO A 185 -11.38 -1.23 -10.29
CA PRO A 185 -12.00 0.09 -10.40
C PRO A 185 -11.36 0.94 -11.50
N ALA A 186 -12.19 1.56 -12.33
CA ALA A 186 -11.79 2.56 -13.31
C ALA A 186 -12.88 3.65 -13.41
N PRO A 187 -12.52 4.90 -13.76
CA PRO A 187 -13.52 5.91 -14.09
C PRO A 187 -14.35 5.49 -15.31
N SER A 188 -15.65 5.85 -15.31
CA SER A 188 -16.54 5.64 -16.45
C SER A 188 -17.28 6.95 -16.79
N PRO A 189 -17.04 7.56 -17.96
CA PRO A 189 -16.08 7.16 -18.99
C PRO A 189 -14.63 7.17 -18.49
N LEU A 190 -13.73 6.46 -19.19
CA LEU A 190 -12.30 6.47 -18.88
C LEU A 190 -11.76 7.90 -18.90
N GLN A 191 -10.90 8.20 -17.94
CA GLN A 191 -10.23 9.49 -17.77
C GLN A 191 -8.78 9.23 -17.40
N ALA A 192 -7.89 10.14 -17.80
CA ALA A 192 -6.48 10.08 -17.44
C ALA A 192 -6.31 9.89 -15.93
N PRO A 193 -5.37 9.05 -15.46
CA PRO A 193 -4.35 8.34 -16.24
C PRO A 193 -4.80 7.02 -16.88
N PHE A 194 -6.09 6.70 -16.88
CA PHE A 194 -6.63 5.45 -17.44
C PHE A 194 -6.83 5.58 -18.95
N GLU A 195 -6.28 4.63 -19.71
CA GLU A 195 -6.45 4.55 -21.17
C GLU A 195 -6.66 3.11 -21.65
N THR A 196 -7.21 2.97 -22.86
CA THR A 196 -7.33 1.67 -23.53
C THR A 196 -6.08 1.38 -24.36
N ARG A 197 -5.47 0.21 -24.17
CA ARG A 197 -4.39 -0.31 -24.99
C ARG A 197 -4.77 -1.67 -25.56
N GLY A 198 -5.19 -1.68 -26.83
CA GLY A 198 -5.72 -2.90 -27.43
C GLY A 198 -7.04 -3.30 -26.77
N GLU A 199 -7.08 -4.49 -26.17
CA GLU A 199 -8.24 -5.00 -25.43
C GLU A 199 -8.18 -4.64 -23.93
N ASP A 200 -7.04 -4.15 -23.46
CA ASP A 200 -6.78 -3.89 -22.05
C ASP A 200 -7.08 -2.43 -21.66
N VAL A 201 -7.38 -2.23 -20.37
CA VAL A 201 -7.36 -0.92 -19.73
C VAL A 201 -6.10 -0.83 -18.87
N VAL A 202 -5.38 0.28 -18.98
CA VAL A 202 -4.13 0.50 -18.26
C VAL A 202 -4.10 1.86 -17.59
N ILE A 203 -3.38 1.95 -16.47
CA ILE A 203 -2.99 3.19 -15.81
C ILE A 203 -1.61 3.59 -16.34
N VAL A 204 -1.51 4.82 -16.85
CA VAL A 204 -0.30 5.33 -17.49
C VAL A 204 0.20 6.54 -16.72
N CYS A 205 1.25 6.29 -15.95
CA CYS A 205 2.03 7.28 -15.24
C CYS A 205 3.33 7.43 -16.02
N GLU A 206 3.52 8.60 -16.64
CA GLU A 206 4.53 8.88 -17.68
C GLU A 206 5.96 8.40 -17.40
#